data_AF-A0AB74EAU7-F1
#
_entry.id   AF-A0AB74EAU7-F1
#
_cell.length_a   1.000
_cell.length_b   1.000
_cell.length_c   1.000
_cell.angle_alpha   90.00
_cell.angle_beta   90.00
_cell.angle_gamma   90.00
#
_symmetry.space_group_name_H-M   'P 1'
#
loop_
_entity.id
_entity.type
_entity.pdbx_description
1 polymer ?
#
loop_
_entity_poly.entity_id
_entity_poly.type
_entity_poly.pdbx_seq_one_letter_code
_entity_poly.pdbx_strand_id
1 'polypeptide(L)'
;MNKINDRDLTELSSYWVYQNIDIKKEFKVNGKRFKQVDSYNDDKNSNLNGAADIKIYELLDDKSKPTGQQTIIYQGTSNEAINPNNPLKSSGFGDDWLQNAKLMNNDNESTDYLKQTDQLSNQYKIKLEDADRLSNSDFLKKYRMESSNFKNKTIVADGGNSEGGAGAKYQGAKHPNEKVVATDSAMIPYAAWQKFARPRFDNMISFNSTNDLLTWLQDPFIKDMPGKRVNINDGVPRLDTLIDSHVGYKRKLNRKDNTYDTVPLIKIKSVKDTEIKNGKKVKKTINITLDMDGRIPINVWTGDSIARSGRGTLIKLNLENLDALSKLITGETSGMLAECVIFLNESFNISENENKNFADRKKQLSEGFKDKINLFQLEEMERTLISKINSLEEVADETIESISAVKHLLPDFALDALKERINELFKGIKSFIEKVYDSIDNEILEIFKNIDHDFRDGVSEEMMKHLKVVKQNIDQIKNQNDIYGRQIADIRSIMKQQDATILDGNFQINCSGE
;
A
#
# COMPACT_ATOMS: atom_id res chain seq x y z
N MET A 1 -8.21 -21.90 18.12
CA MET A 1 -8.10 -22.64 16.84
C MET A 1 -6.63 -22.93 16.55
N ASN A 2 -6.22 -24.21 16.59
CA ASN A 2 -4.83 -24.65 16.41
C ASN A 2 -4.56 -25.12 14.96
N LYS A 3 -4.79 -24.26 13.98
CA LYS A 3 -4.50 -24.53 12.56
C LYS A 3 -3.90 -23.29 11.91
N ILE A 4 -3.04 -23.52 10.92
CA ILE A 4 -2.46 -22.46 10.09
C ILE A 4 -3.54 -21.97 9.10
N ASN A 5 -3.85 -20.67 9.12
CA ASN A 5 -4.92 -20.06 8.33
C ASN A 5 -4.40 -19.06 7.28
N ASP A 6 -5.32 -18.42 6.54
CA ASP A 6 -4.94 -17.50 5.46
C ASP A 6 -4.13 -16.29 5.97
N ARG A 7 -4.51 -15.70 7.12
CA ARG A 7 -3.78 -14.56 7.71
C ARG A 7 -2.38 -14.95 8.17
N ASP A 8 -2.25 -16.11 8.81
CA ASP A 8 -0.94 -16.61 9.23
C ASP A 8 0.00 -16.73 8.03
N LEU A 9 -0.49 -17.34 6.94
CA LEU A 9 0.29 -17.53 5.72
C LEU A 9 0.62 -16.20 5.05
N THR A 10 -0.31 -15.23 5.05
CA THR A 10 -0.04 -13.87 4.55
C THR A 10 1.10 -13.21 5.33
N GLU A 11 1.03 -13.18 6.66
CA GLU A 11 2.09 -12.56 7.48
C GLU A 11 3.44 -13.29 7.35
N LEU A 12 3.41 -14.63 7.32
CA LEU A 12 4.60 -15.44 7.12
C LEU A 12 5.25 -15.18 5.75
N SER A 13 4.43 -15.12 4.70
CA SER A 13 4.86 -14.96 3.31
C SER A 13 5.40 -13.58 2.98
N SER A 14 4.95 -12.56 3.71
CA SER A 14 5.24 -11.15 3.41
C SER A 14 6.20 -10.49 4.37
N TYR A 15 6.14 -10.80 5.66
CA TYR A 15 7.02 -10.18 6.65
C TYR A 15 8.12 -11.14 7.10
N TRP A 16 7.73 -12.28 7.68
CA TRP A 16 8.66 -13.18 8.38
C TRP A 16 9.65 -13.86 7.44
N VAL A 17 9.23 -14.17 6.21
CA VAL A 17 10.13 -14.78 5.22
C VAL A 17 11.32 -13.86 4.91
N TYR A 18 11.18 -12.54 4.99
CA TYR A 18 12.28 -11.60 4.75
C TYR A 18 13.13 -11.32 6.01
N GLN A 19 12.76 -11.87 7.17
CA GLN A 19 13.46 -11.59 8.42
C GLN A 19 14.60 -12.58 8.70
N ASN A 20 15.73 -12.05 9.19
CA ASN A 20 16.81 -12.86 9.76
C ASN A 20 16.59 -13.04 11.26
N ILE A 21 15.78 -14.05 11.62
CA ILE A 21 15.39 -14.35 13.00
C ILE A 21 16.41 -15.24 13.73
N ASP A 22 16.32 -15.31 15.05
CA ASP A 22 16.99 -16.36 15.83
C ASP A 22 16.19 -17.67 15.73
N ILE A 23 16.69 -18.63 14.94
CA ILE A 23 16.03 -19.93 14.70
C ILE A 23 15.82 -20.77 15.97
N LYS A 24 16.51 -20.44 17.08
CA LYS A 24 16.32 -21.13 18.36
C LYS A 24 15.07 -20.67 19.09
N LYS A 25 14.54 -19.49 18.74
CA LYS A 25 13.41 -18.85 19.43
C LYS A 25 12.13 -18.97 18.61
N GLU A 26 11.02 -19.06 19.33
CA GLU A 26 9.69 -18.90 18.72
C GLU A 26 9.40 -17.43 18.41
N PHE A 27 8.41 -17.19 17.57
CA PHE A 27 7.86 -15.88 17.26
C PHE A 27 6.33 -15.97 17.17
N LYS A 28 5.66 -14.82 17.11
CA LYS A 28 4.20 -14.76 17.06
C LYS A 28 3.71 -14.23 15.73
N VAL A 29 2.68 -14.88 15.22
CA VAL A 29 1.93 -14.52 14.00
C VAL A 29 0.46 -14.63 14.35
N ASN A 30 -0.33 -13.56 14.18
CA ASN A 30 -1.77 -13.56 14.46
C ASN A 30 -2.17 -14.22 15.81
N GLY A 31 -1.36 -13.99 16.86
CA GLY A 31 -1.57 -14.56 18.19
C GLY A 31 -1.14 -16.03 18.39
N LYS A 32 -0.71 -16.72 17.33
CA LYS A 32 -0.19 -18.09 17.36
C LYS A 32 1.34 -18.08 17.45
N ARG A 33 1.91 -19.16 18.00
CA ARG A 33 3.35 -19.35 18.14
C ARG A 33 3.90 -20.16 16.96
N PHE A 34 4.99 -19.70 16.38
CA PHE A 34 5.69 -20.36 15.29
C PHE A 34 7.18 -20.47 15.58
N LYS A 35 7.84 -21.42 14.93
CA LYS A 35 9.30 -21.55 14.92
C LYS A 35 9.78 -21.88 13.52
N GLN A 36 10.90 -21.28 13.10
CA GLN A 36 11.59 -21.72 11.89
C GLN A 36 12.36 -23.01 12.18
N VAL A 37 12.04 -24.06 11.43
CA VAL A 37 12.63 -25.40 11.62
C VAL A 37 13.69 -25.71 10.57
N ASP A 38 13.62 -25.05 9.42
CA ASP A 38 14.56 -25.22 8.32
C ASP A 38 14.55 -24.01 7.39
N SER A 39 15.56 -23.92 6.53
CA SER A 39 15.63 -22.95 5.45
C SER A 39 16.63 -23.38 4.39
N TYR A 40 16.35 -23.04 3.15
CA TYR A 40 17.27 -23.15 2.04
C TYR A 40 17.47 -21.76 1.49
N ASN A 41 18.72 -21.32 1.46
CA ASN A 41 19.10 -20.02 0.92
C ASN A 41 20.31 -20.20 0.00
N ASP A 42 20.33 -19.45 -1.09
CA ASP A 42 21.32 -19.60 -2.15
C ASP A 42 22.55 -18.66 -2.06
N ASP A 43 22.62 -17.78 -1.03
CA ASP A 43 23.68 -16.78 -0.80
C ASP A 43 25.09 -17.38 -0.88
N LYS A 44 25.23 -18.65 -0.48
CA LYS A 44 26.51 -19.38 -0.46
C LYS A 44 27.13 -19.57 -1.84
N ASN A 45 26.34 -19.43 -2.91
CA ASN A 45 26.79 -19.56 -4.30
C ASN A 45 26.68 -18.26 -5.08
N SER A 46 26.52 -17.09 -4.44
CA SER A 46 26.35 -15.79 -5.13
C SER A 46 25.24 -15.81 -6.20
N ASN A 47 24.14 -16.52 -5.92
CA ASN A 47 22.98 -16.67 -6.80
C ASN A 47 23.33 -17.33 -8.16
N LEU A 48 24.49 -18.02 -8.26
CA LEU A 48 24.98 -18.64 -9.51
C LEU A 48 24.09 -19.77 -10.02
N ASN A 49 23.36 -20.44 -9.12
CA ASN A 49 22.51 -21.59 -9.42
C ASN A 49 21.03 -21.35 -9.14
N GLY A 50 20.62 -20.11 -8.82
CA GLY A 50 19.24 -19.82 -8.48
C GLY A 50 18.89 -18.45 -7.96
N ALA A 51 17.58 -18.25 -7.77
CA ALA A 51 16.94 -17.07 -7.17
C ALA A 51 15.85 -17.49 -6.15
N ALA A 52 15.82 -18.77 -5.75
CA ALA A 52 14.73 -19.34 -4.97
C ALA A 52 15.16 -19.64 -3.53
N ASP A 53 14.70 -18.79 -2.61
CA ASP A 53 14.87 -18.95 -1.18
C ASP A 53 13.58 -19.50 -0.53
N ILE A 54 13.72 -20.44 0.40
CA ILE A 54 12.59 -21.00 1.15
C ILE A 54 12.86 -21.06 2.65
N LYS A 55 11.84 -20.78 3.45
CA LYS A 55 11.84 -20.96 4.91
C LYS A 55 10.71 -21.88 5.31
N ILE A 56 11.00 -22.76 6.27
CA ILE A 56 10.01 -23.68 6.80
C ILE A 56 9.63 -23.28 8.22
N TYR A 57 8.33 -23.10 8.45
CA TYR A 57 7.80 -22.76 9.77
C TYR A 57 6.92 -23.88 10.31
N GLU A 58 7.02 -24.13 11.62
CA GLU A 58 6.17 -25.05 12.34
C GLU A 58 5.29 -24.30 13.34
N LEU A 59 4.00 -24.64 13.36
CA LEU A 59 3.05 -24.15 14.36
C LEU A 59 3.30 -24.84 15.70
N LEU A 60 3.32 -24.04 16.78
CA LEU A 60 3.44 -24.51 18.16
C LEU A 60 2.10 -24.37 18.90
N ASP A 61 1.88 -25.25 19.89
CA ASP A 61 0.75 -25.16 20.79
C ASP A 61 0.94 -24.10 21.88
N ASP A 62 -0.02 -24.01 22.81
CA ASP A 62 0.05 -23.01 23.87
C ASP A 62 1.16 -23.21 24.91
N LYS A 63 1.80 -24.39 24.89
CA LYS A 63 2.91 -24.80 25.75
C LYS A 63 4.22 -24.84 24.96
N SER A 64 4.28 -24.17 23.80
CA SER A 64 5.44 -24.13 22.91
C SER A 64 5.88 -25.50 22.39
N LYS A 65 4.95 -26.46 22.31
CA LYS A 65 5.23 -27.79 21.74
C LYS A 65 4.89 -27.82 20.25
N PRO A 66 5.70 -28.49 19.42
CA PRO A 66 5.43 -28.62 17.99
C PRO A 66 4.11 -29.35 17.73
N THR A 67 3.24 -28.79 16.89
CA THR A 67 1.94 -29.39 16.55
C THR A 67 2.02 -30.46 15.45
N GLY A 68 3.15 -30.53 14.73
CA GLY A 68 3.30 -31.37 13.54
C GLY A 68 2.89 -30.70 12.23
N GLN A 69 2.24 -29.53 12.28
CA GLN A 69 1.85 -28.75 11.09
C GLN A 69 3.00 -27.83 10.66
N GLN A 70 3.51 -28.06 9.45
CA GLN A 70 4.56 -27.25 8.84
C GLN A 70 4.07 -26.57 7.55
N THR A 71 4.69 -25.45 7.21
CA THR A 71 4.43 -24.73 5.96
C THR A 71 5.73 -24.34 5.28
N ILE A 72 5.77 -24.48 3.95
CA ILE A 72 6.87 -23.98 3.13
C ILE A 72 6.53 -22.55 2.70
N ILE A 73 7.40 -21.61 3.02
CA ILE A 73 7.25 -20.22 2.60
C ILE A 73 8.38 -19.86 1.64
N TYR A 74 7.99 -19.53 0.42
CA TYR A 74 8.86 -19.10 -0.66
C TYR A 74 9.10 -17.59 -0.54
N GLN A 75 10.36 -17.21 -0.44
CA GLN A 75 10.80 -15.84 -0.39
C GLN A 75 10.81 -15.27 -1.82
N GLY A 76 10.32 -14.04 -1.98
CA GLY A 76 10.61 -13.25 -3.18
C GLY A 76 11.88 -12.42 -2.98
N THR A 77 12.02 -11.35 -3.76
CA THR A 77 13.23 -10.53 -3.79
C THR A 77 13.64 -9.91 -2.47
N SER A 78 14.85 -10.22 -2.02
CA SER A 78 15.55 -9.54 -0.92
C SER A 78 16.53 -8.49 -1.44
N ASN A 79 17.17 -7.75 -0.51
CA ASN A 79 18.39 -6.98 -0.78
C ASN A 79 19.62 -7.90 -1.01
N GLU A 80 19.49 -8.91 -1.86
CA GLU A 80 20.58 -9.82 -2.21
C GLU A 80 21.51 -9.21 -3.26
N ALA A 81 22.72 -9.76 -3.33
CA ALA A 81 23.72 -9.32 -4.29
C ALA A 81 23.37 -9.86 -5.68
N ILE A 82 23.20 -8.97 -6.67
CA ILE A 82 22.91 -9.34 -8.07
C ILE A 82 23.98 -10.30 -8.61
N ASN A 83 23.54 -11.43 -9.17
CA ASN A 83 24.35 -12.46 -9.79
C ASN A 83 25.39 -11.81 -10.72
N PRO A 84 26.69 -12.12 -10.55
CA PRO A 84 27.75 -11.55 -11.38
C PRO A 84 27.56 -11.76 -12.90
N ASN A 85 26.87 -12.82 -13.30
CA ASN A 85 26.62 -13.21 -14.69
C ASN A 85 25.29 -12.65 -15.24
N ASN A 86 24.55 -11.84 -14.48
CA ASN A 86 23.33 -11.20 -14.96
C ASN A 86 23.68 -10.20 -16.09
N PRO A 87 23.13 -10.38 -17.31
CA PRO A 87 23.45 -9.53 -18.45
C PRO A 87 22.97 -8.07 -18.32
N LEU A 88 22.08 -7.79 -17.36
CA LEU A 88 21.51 -6.47 -17.09
C LEU A 88 22.02 -5.85 -15.77
N LYS A 89 23.04 -6.45 -15.15
CA LYS A 89 23.65 -5.96 -13.90
C LYS A 89 24.13 -4.51 -14.00
N SER A 90 24.69 -4.11 -15.15
CA SER A 90 25.15 -2.74 -15.40
C SER A 90 24.03 -1.70 -15.45
N SER A 91 22.78 -2.14 -15.66
CA SER A 91 21.58 -1.31 -15.67
C SER A 91 20.86 -1.30 -14.31
N GLY A 92 21.41 -1.97 -13.29
CA GLY A 92 20.82 -2.03 -11.95
C GLY A 92 19.57 -2.90 -11.84
N PHE A 93 19.21 -3.65 -12.90
CA PHE A 93 18.13 -4.62 -12.83
C PHE A 93 18.59 -5.84 -12.03
N GLY A 94 17.97 -6.05 -10.86
CA GLY A 94 18.18 -7.24 -10.05
C GLY A 94 17.76 -8.52 -10.77
N ASP A 95 18.29 -9.66 -10.34
CA ASP A 95 18.01 -10.97 -10.94
C ASP A 95 16.51 -11.27 -11.00
N ASP A 96 15.79 -10.82 -9.99
CA ASP A 96 14.38 -11.12 -9.81
C ASP A 96 13.47 -10.29 -10.72
N TRP A 97 13.89 -9.09 -11.13
CA TRP A 97 13.19 -8.36 -12.19
C TRP A 97 13.32 -9.08 -13.54
N LEU A 98 14.49 -9.67 -13.81
CA LEU A 98 14.70 -10.50 -15.00
C LEU A 98 13.89 -11.81 -14.91
N GLN A 99 13.81 -12.44 -13.73
CA GLN A 99 12.98 -13.64 -13.55
C GLN A 99 11.48 -13.32 -13.60
N ASN A 100 11.02 -12.23 -12.98
CA ASN A 100 9.65 -11.75 -13.09
C ASN A 100 9.26 -11.49 -14.55
N ALA A 101 10.15 -10.93 -15.37
CA ALA A 101 9.91 -10.79 -16.80
C ALA A 101 9.77 -12.15 -17.52
N LYS A 102 10.59 -13.16 -17.17
CA LYS A 102 10.44 -14.52 -17.70
C LYS A 102 9.14 -15.20 -17.24
N LEU A 103 8.74 -14.97 -16.00
CA LEU A 103 7.49 -15.44 -15.42
C LEU A 103 6.26 -14.75 -16.06
N MET A 104 6.43 -13.55 -16.60
CA MET A 104 5.38 -12.83 -17.32
C MET A 104 5.15 -13.37 -18.76
N ASN A 105 6.08 -14.14 -19.31
CA ASN A 105 5.89 -14.75 -20.62
C ASN A 105 5.03 -16.02 -20.49
N ASN A 106 3.76 -15.92 -20.89
CA ASN A 106 2.76 -16.99 -20.80
C ASN A 106 3.10 -18.26 -21.59
N ASP A 107 4.01 -18.19 -22.56
CA ASP A 107 4.37 -19.34 -23.40
C ASP A 107 5.47 -20.21 -22.75
N ASN A 108 6.10 -19.73 -21.66
CA ASN A 108 7.11 -20.48 -20.95
C ASN A 108 6.48 -21.65 -20.16
N GLU A 109 6.88 -22.88 -20.47
CA GLU A 109 6.42 -24.07 -19.71
C GLU A 109 7.09 -24.22 -18.33
N SER A 110 8.21 -23.53 -18.13
CA SER A 110 8.98 -23.46 -16.90
C SER A 110 9.99 -22.31 -16.95
N THR A 111 10.39 -21.80 -15.80
CA THR A 111 11.57 -20.94 -15.62
C THR A 111 12.61 -21.64 -14.72
N ASP A 112 13.82 -21.09 -14.60
CA ASP A 112 14.84 -21.64 -13.69
C ASP A 112 14.40 -21.53 -12.23
N TYR A 113 13.75 -20.42 -11.87
CA TYR A 113 13.12 -20.24 -10.57
C TYR A 113 12.09 -21.34 -10.27
N LEU A 114 11.17 -21.63 -11.22
CA LEU A 114 10.17 -22.70 -11.03
C LEU A 114 10.81 -24.10 -10.90
N LYS A 115 11.94 -24.37 -11.56
CA LYS A 115 12.68 -25.64 -11.41
C LYS A 115 13.31 -25.76 -10.02
N GLN A 116 13.90 -24.68 -9.52
CA GLN A 116 14.57 -24.67 -8.22
C GLN A 116 13.57 -24.76 -7.07
N THR A 117 12.49 -23.98 -7.12
CA THR A 117 11.41 -24.09 -6.12
C THR A 117 10.87 -25.52 -6.04
N ASP A 118 10.75 -26.19 -7.19
CA ASP A 118 10.38 -27.60 -7.24
C ASP A 118 11.43 -28.54 -6.65
N GLN A 119 12.70 -28.33 -6.99
CA GLN A 119 13.80 -29.10 -6.44
C GLN A 119 13.87 -28.96 -4.90
N LEU A 120 13.79 -27.75 -4.37
CA LEU A 120 13.87 -27.47 -2.93
C LEU A 120 12.67 -28.04 -2.18
N SER A 121 11.46 -27.87 -2.72
CA SER A 121 10.24 -28.49 -2.19
C SER A 121 10.39 -30.01 -2.09
N ASN A 122 10.81 -30.66 -3.18
CA ASN A 122 10.99 -32.12 -3.21
C ASN A 122 12.09 -32.59 -2.25
N GLN A 123 13.22 -31.86 -2.17
CA GLN A 123 14.28 -32.17 -1.22
C GLN A 123 13.79 -32.10 0.23
N TYR A 124 12.91 -31.15 0.55
CA TYR A 124 12.32 -31.04 1.87
C TYR A 124 11.31 -32.16 2.15
N LYS A 125 10.44 -32.49 1.19
CA LYS A 125 9.49 -33.62 1.30
C LYS A 125 10.23 -34.94 1.54
N ILE A 126 11.31 -35.20 0.80
CA ILE A 126 12.20 -36.36 1.02
C ILE A 126 12.83 -36.33 2.42
N LYS A 127 13.22 -35.15 2.92
CA LYS A 127 13.77 -35.01 4.28
C LYS A 127 12.74 -35.41 5.34
N LEU A 128 11.46 -35.07 5.17
CA LEU A 128 10.40 -35.51 6.08
C LEU A 128 10.22 -37.04 6.04
N GLU A 129 10.14 -37.62 4.84
CA GLU A 129 10.04 -39.08 4.67
C GLU A 129 11.22 -39.84 5.30
N ASP A 130 12.44 -39.30 5.13
CA ASP A 130 13.64 -39.88 5.73
C ASP A 130 13.66 -39.74 7.25
N ALA A 131 13.06 -38.70 7.83
CA ALA A 131 12.96 -38.56 9.29
C ALA A 131 12.06 -39.64 9.92
N ASP A 132 11.08 -40.12 9.16
CA ASP A 132 10.18 -41.20 9.58
C ASP A 132 10.79 -42.58 9.34
N ARG A 133 11.61 -42.74 8.28
CA ARG A 133 12.17 -44.03 7.85
C ARG A 133 13.55 -44.35 8.43
N LEU A 134 14.45 -43.37 8.50
CA LEU A 134 15.85 -43.58 8.88
C LEU A 134 16.03 -43.64 10.40
N SER A 135 17.10 -44.30 10.85
CA SER A 135 17.55 -44.14 12.23
C SER A 135 18.02 -42.70 12.48
N ASN A 136 17.97 -42.23 13.74
CA ASN A 136 18.48 -40.88 14.06
C ASN A 136 19.94 -40.70 13.64
N SER A 137 20.77 -41.74 13.74
CA SER A 137 22.17 -41.71 13.32
C SER A 137 22.32 -41.53 11.80
N ASP A 138 21.54 -42.26 11.00
CA ASP A 138 21.60 -42.16 9.54
C ASP A 138 21.06 -40.83 9.05
N PHE A 139 19.99 -40.34 9.68
CA PHE A 139 19.43 -39.02 9.42
C PHE A 139 20.45 -37.92 9.73
N LEU A 140 21.08 -37.97 10.91
CA LEU A 140 22.13 -37.04 11.31
C LEU A 140 23.32 -37.07 10.36
N LYS A 141 23.73 -38.25 9.89
CA LYS A 141 24.81 -38.38 8.89
C LYS A 141 24.43 -37.72 7.56
N LYS A 142 23.19 -37.89 7.11
CA LYS A 142 22.72 -37.35 5.82
C LYS A 142 22.48 -35.84 5.86
N TYR A 143 21.80 -35.36 6.89
CA TYR A 143 21.32 -33.97 6.95
C TYR A 143 22.06 -33.08 7.94
N ARG A 144 22.90 -33.65 8.81
CA ARG A 144 23.61 -32.94 9.90
C ARG A 144 22.65 -32.24 10.87
N MET A 145 21.46 -32.82 11.04
CA MET A 145 20.39 -32.32 11.91
C MET A 145 19.74 -33.49 12.65
N GLU A 146 19.11 -33.20 13.79
CA GLU A 146 18.32 -34.17 14.53
C GLU A 146 16.98 -34.43 13.83
N SER A 147 16.60 -35.71 13.69
CA SER A 147 15.33 -36.13 13.05
C SER A 147 14.09 -35.69 13.83
N SER A 148 14.22 -35.40 15.12
CA SER A 148 13.10 -35.07 16.02
C SER A 148 12.28 -33.84 15.57
N ASN A 149 12.90 -32.89 14.88
CA ASN A 149 12.21 -31.72 14.32
C ASN A 149 11.42 -32.02 13.03
N PHE A 150 11.64 -33.20 12.43
CA PHE A 150 11.13 -33.57 11.11
C PHE A 150 10.25 -34.82 11.13
N LYS A 151 10.31 -35.61 12.21
CA LYS A 151 9.53 -36.82 12.39
C LYS A 151 8.05 -36.54 12.67
N ASN A 152 7.16 -37.32 12.06
CA ASN A 152 5.70 -37.18 12.15
C ASN A 152 5.20 -35.77 11.83
N LYS A 153 5.80 -35.12 10.82
CA LYS A 153 5.43 -33.78 10.37
C LYS A 153 4.65 -33.85 9.07
N THR A 154 3.80 -32.86 8.83
CA THR A 154 3.03 -32.77 7.61
C THR A 154 3.06 -31.33 7.10
N ILE A 155 3.32 -31.19 5.80
CA ILE A 155 3.21 -29.93 5.09
C ILE A 155 1.72 -29.70 4.84
N VAL A 156 1.17 -28.67 5.47
CA VAL A 156 -0.28 -28.35 5.37
C VAL A 156 -0.57 -27.20 4.42
N ALA A 157 0.45 -26.38 4.11
CA ALA A 157 0.31 -25.22 3.26
C ALA A 157 1.63 -24.72 2.68
N ASP A 158 1.52 -24.01 1.57
CA ASP A 158 2.58 -23.22 0.95
C ASP A 158 2.18 -21.74 0.90
N GLY A 159 3.17 -20.86 0.96
CA GLY A 159 2.93 -19.44 0.76
C GLY A 159 4.13 -18.70 0.19
N GLY A 160 3.91 -17.48 -0.28
CA GLY A 160 5.00 -16.61 -0.72
C GLY A 160 4.53 -15.23 -1.15
N ASN A 161 5.45 -14.27 -1.08
CA ASN A 161 5.28 -12.90 -1.57
C ASN A 161 6.09 -12.67 -2.84
N SER A 162 5.64 -11.80 -3.74
CA SER A 162 6.39 -11.44 -4.95
C SER A 162 6.72 -12.68 -5.81
N GLU A 163 7.97 -12.84 -6.25
CA GLU A 163 8.46 -14.04 -6.95
C GLU A 163 8.19 -15.33 -6.14
N GLY A 164 8.36 -15.27 -4.81
CA GLY A 164 7.99 -16.31 -3.84
C GLY A 164 6.59 -16.85 -4.04
N GLY A 165 5.62 -15.97 -4.26
CA GLY A 165 4.24 -16.37 -4.49
C GLY A 165 4.04 -17.17 -5.79
N ALA A 166 4.87 -16.94 -6.83
CA ALA A 166 4.85 -17.77 -8.04
C ALA A 166 5.34 -19.20 -7.74
N GLY A 167 6.36 -19.35 -6.89
CA GLY A 167 6.83 -20.65 -6.41
C GLY A 167 5.73 -21.41 -5.67
N ALA A 168 5.09 -20.75 -4.71
CA ALA A 168 4.00 -21.33 -3.91
C ALA A 168 2.82 -21.77 -4.78
N LYS A 169 2.36 -20.92 -5.70
CA LYS A 169 1.27 -21.24 -6.62
C LYS A 169 1.64 -22.40 -7.57
N TYR A 170 2.89 -22.49 -8.03
CA TYR A 170 3.34 -23.59 -8.89
C TYR A 170 3.32 -24.93 -8.13
N GLN A 171 3.76 -24.94 -6.87
CA GLN A 171 3.67 -26.12 -6.00
C GLN A 171 2.23 -26.51 -5.70
N GLY A 172 1.36 -25.56 -5.40
CA GLY A 172 -0.07 -25.85 -5.21
C GLY A 172 -0.73 -26.47 -6.45
N ALA A 173 -0.21 -26.18 -7.66
CA ALA A 173 -0.76 -26.75 -8.89
C ALA A 173 -0.40 -28.24 -9.01
N LYS A 174 0.80 -28.61 -8.55
CA LYS A 174 1.27 -29.99 -8.44
C LYS A 174 0.63 -30.75 -7.27
N HIS A 175 0.31 -30.04 -6.19
CA HIS A 175 -0.18 -30.59 -4.94
C HIS A 175 -1.54 -29.98 -4.56
N PRO A 176 -2.64 -30.34 -5.24
CA PRO A 176 -3.96 -29.71 -5.05
C PRO A 176 -4.57 -29.92 -3.65
N ASN A 177 -3.97 -30.77 -2.82
CA ASN A 177 -4.38 -31.00 -1.43
C ASN A 177 -3.67 -30.05 -0.43
N GLU A 178 -2.60 -29.38 -0.86
CA GLU A 178 -1.84 -28.42 -0.05
C GLU A 178 -2.45 -27.04 -0.23
N LYS A 179 -2.74 -26.34 0.89
CA LYS A 179 -3.35 -25.01 0.86
C LYS A 179 -2.32 -23.98 0.41
N VAL A 180 -2.68 -23.08 -0.51
CA VAL A 180 -1.76 -22.04 -0.98
C VAL A 180 -2.30 -20.64 -0.73
N VAL A 181 -1.44 -19.78 -0.19
CA VAL A 181 -1.67 -18.34 -0.03
C VAL A 181 -0.49 -17.57 -0.62
N ALA A 182 -0.75 -16.83 -1.69
CA ALA A 182 0.22 -15.93 -2.29
C ALA A 182 -0.14 -14.47 -1.98
N THR A 183 0.87 -13.61 -1.86
CA THR A 183 0.69 -12.17 -1.61
C THR A 183 1.48 -11.38 -2.65
N ASP A 184 0.87 -10.33 -3.23
CA ASP A 184 1.53 -9.42 -4.20
C ASP A 184 2.43 -10.17 -5.20
N SER A 185 1.88 -11.27 -5.69
CA SER A 185 2.69 -12.35 -6.23
C SER A 185 2.92 -12.19 -7.72
N ALA A 186 4.15 -12.48 -8.15
CA ALA A 186 4.50 -12.58 -9.55
C ALA A 186 3.59 -13.56 -10.30
N MET A 187 3.34 -13.29 -11.58
CA MET A 187 2.59 -14.20 -12.44
C MET A 187 3.30 -15.56 -12.54
N ILE A 188 2.54 -16.64 -12.78
CA ILE A 188 3.11 -17.88 -13.31
C ILE A 188 2.72 -17.95 -14.78
N PRO A 189 3.66 -18.25 -15.70
CA PRO A 189 3.33 -18.48 -17.10
C PRO A 189 2.14 -19.43 -17.26
N TYR A 190 1.16 -19.06 -18.09
CA TYR A 190 -0.01 -19.89 -18.37
C TYR A 190 0.37 -21.33 -18.78
N ALA A 191 1.32 -21.50 -19.70
CA ALA A 191 1.80 -22.81 -20.15
C ALA A 191 2.39 -23.66 -19.03
N ALA A 192 3.00 -23.05 -18.00
CA ALA A 192 3.62 -23.77 -16.89
C ALA A 192 2.60 -24.49 -15.99
N TRP A 193 1.36 -24.00 -15.89
CA TRP A 193 0.34 -24.59 -15.01
C TRP A 193 -0.89 -25.14 -15.76
N GLN A 194 -1.15 -24.75 -17.01
CA GLN A 194 -2.28 -25.30 -17.78
C GLN A 194 -2.18 -26.83 -17.93
N LYS A 195 -0.95 -27.37 -17.94
CA LYS A 195 -0.65 -28.80 -18.12
C LYS A 195 -1.25 -29.70 -17.04
N PHE A 196 -1.62 -29.12 -15.90
CA PHE A 196 -2.28 -29.83 -14.81
C PHE A 196 -3.80 -29.97 -15.02
N ALA A 197 -4.32 -29.57 -16.18
CA ALA A 197 -5.68 -29.81 -16.67
C ALA A 197 -6.82 -29.34 -15.75
N ARG A 198 -6.60 -28.22 -15.03
CA ARG A 198 -7.64 -27.56 -14.23
C ARG A 198 -7.77 -26.11 -14.66
N PRO A 199 -8.98 -25.63 -14.99
CA PRO A 199 -9.19 -24.22 -15.33
C PRO A 199 -8.97 -23.31 -14.12
N ARG A 200 -9.11 -23.84 -12.89
CA ARG A 200 -8.88 -23.12 -11.63
C ARG A 200 -8.61 -24.09 -10.48
N PHE A 201 -7.79 -23.66 -9.53
CA PHE A 201 -7.37 -24.39 -8.34
C PHE A 201 -7.99 -23.79 -7.08
N ASP A 202 -8.88 -24.54 -6.42
CA ASP A 202 -9.59 -24.09 -5.22
C ASP A 202 -8.71 -24.01 -3.96
N ASN A 203 -7.58 -24.72 -3.96
CA ASN A 203 -6.60 -24.66 -2.88
C ASN A 203 -5.80 -23.35 -2.88
N MET A 204 -5.83 -22.56 -3.97
CA MET A 204 -5.03 -21.35 -4.12
C MET A 204 -5.84 -20.06 -3.92
N ILE A 205 -5.28 -19.15 -3.13
CA ILE A 205 -5.73 -17.76 -3.05
C ILE A 205 -4.53 -16.82 -3.15
N SER A 206 -4.71 -15.71 -3.88
CA SER A 206 -3.76 -14.62 -3.99
C SER A 206 -4.40 -13.36 -3.42
N PHE A 207 -3.71 -12.74 -2.47
CA PHE A 207 -4.07 -11.43 -1.95
C PHE A 207 -3.17 -10.38 -2.59
N ASN A 208 -3.76 -9.37 -3.22
CA ASN A 208 -3.01 -8.33 -3.92
C ASN A 208 -3.37 -6.97 -3.34
N SER A 209 -2.39 -6.25 -2.83
CA SER A 209 -2.49 -4.86 -2.42
C SER A 209 -2.85 -3.99 -3.62
N THR A 210 -3.83 -3.11 -3.45
CA THR A 210 -4.24 -2.18 -4.52
C THR A 210 -3.15 -1.19 -4.91
N ASN A 211 -2.16 -0.96 -4.04
CA ASN A 211 -1.04 -0.04 -4.29
C ASN A 211 0.28 -0.77 -4.55
N ASP A 212 0.22 -2.06 -4.88
CA ASP A 212 1.39 -2.84 -5.25
C ASP A 212 1.80 -2.58 -6.71
N LEU A 213 3.06 -2.16 -6.89
CA LEU A 213 3.62 -1.88 -8.21
C LEU A 213 3.72 -3.13 -9.09
N LEU A 214 4.08 -4.28 -8.52
CA LEU A 214 4.25 -5.50 -9.30
C LEU A 214 2.92 -5.93 -9.91
N THR A 215 1.86 -5.92 -9.10
CA THR A 215 0.49 -6.20 -9.53
C THR A 215 0.07 -5.27 -10.67
N TRP A 216 0.29 -3.96 -10.56
CA TRP A 216 -0.04 -3.01 -11.63
C TRP A 216 0.70 -3.29 -12.93
N LEU A 217 1.98 -3.62 -12.86
CA LEU A 217 2.80 -3.91 -14.04
C LEU A 217 2.40 -5.22 -14.72
N GLN A 218 1.89 -6.19 -13.95
CA GLN A 218 1.55 -7.52 -14.46
C GLN A 218 0.12 -7.62 -15.00
N ASP A 219 -0.83 -6.87 -14.44
CA ASP A 219 -2.25 -6.93 -14.79
C ASP A 219 -2.55 -6.90 -16.30
N PRO A 220 -1.87 -6.09 -17.14
CA PRO A 220 -2.08 -6.09 -18.59
C PRO A 220 -1.69 -7.39 -19.31
N PHE A 221 -0.85 -8.23 -18.69
CA PHE A 221 -0.28 -9.45 -19.29
C PHE A 221 -0.97 -10.73 -18.82
N ILE A 222 -1.92 -10.62 -17.88
CA ILE A 222 -2.60 -11.77 -17.27
C ILE A 222 -3.60 -12.35 -18.27
N LYS A 223 -3.33 -13.57 -18.75
CA LYS A 223 -4.28 -14.35 -19.57
C LYS A 223 -5.32 -15.04 -18.68
N ASP A 224 -4.84 -15.85 -17.73
CA ASP A 224 -5.65 -16.58 -16.76
C ASP A 224 -4.91 -16.70 -15.43
N MET A 225 -5.67 -16.89 -14.34
CA MET A 225 -5.12 -17.07 -13.01
C MET A 225 -5.38 -18.48 -12.48
N PRO A 226 -4.35 -19.20 -11.99
CA PRO A 226 -4.52 -20.55 -11.49
C PRO A 226 -5.41 -20.60 -10.24
N GLY A 227 -5.47 -19.52 -9.44
CA GLY A 227 -6.19 -19.49 -8.17
C GLY A 227 -7.20 -18.35 -8.05
N LYS A 228 -7.81 -18.22 -6.87
CA LYS A 228 -8.66 -17.07 -6.55
C LYS A 228 -7.81 -15.83 -6.28
N ARG A 229 -8.10 -14.71 -6.96
CA ARG A 229 -7.53 -13.39 -6.63
C ARG A 229 -8.48 -12.60 -5.74
N VAL A 230 -7.92 -11.92 -4.75
CA VAL A 230 -8.61 -10.96 -3.89
C VAL A 230 -7.77 -9.70 -3.80
N ASN A 231 -8.31 -8.57 -4.25
CA ASN A 231 -7.64 -7.29 -4.07
C ASN A 231 -7.96 -6.76 -2.67
N ILE A 232 -6.91 -6.38 -1.94
CA ILE A 232 -6.99 -5.79 -0.61
C ILE A 232 -6.67 -4.30 -0.74
N ASN A 233 -7.54 -3.46 -0.18
CA ASN A 233 -7.28 -2.03 -0.05
C ASN A 233 -6.22 -1.82 1.03
N ASP A 234 -4.96 -1.93 0.63
CA ASP A 234 -3.77 -1.78 1.47
C ASP A 234 -2.71 -0.93 0.76
N GLY A 235 -1.70 -0.49 1.51
CA GLY A 235 -0.66 0.40 1.00
C GLY A 235 -1.09 1.86 0.90
N VAL A 236 -0.16 2.72 0.45
CA VAL A 236 -0.45 4.13 0.13
C VAL A 236 0.15 4.47 -1.23
N PRO A 237 -0.53 5.29 -2.05
CA PRO A 237 -0.09 5.63 -3.40
C PRO A 237 1.04 6.67 -3.38
N ARG A 238 2.16 6.36 -2.72
CA ARG A 238 3.37 7.20 -2.71
C ARG A 238 4.60 6.40 -3.17
N LEU A 239 5.45 7.05 -3.96
CA LEU A 239 6.64 6.40 -4.53
C LEU A 239 7.64 5.93 -3.45
N ASP A 240 7.77 6.66 -2.34
CA ASP A 240 8.66 6.34 -1.22
C ASP A 240 8.14 5.20 -0.32
N THR A 241 6.93 4.71 -0.57
CA THR A 241 6.29 3.62 0.18
C THR A 241 5.97 2.40 -0.68
N LEU A 242 6.48 2.35 -1.93
CA LEU A 242 6.19 1.25 -2.85
C LEU A 242 6.70 -0.10 -2.34
N ILE A 243 7.92 -0.14 -1.79
CA ILE A 243 8.50 -1.37 -1.22
C ILE A 243 7.67 -1.82 -0.03
N ASP A 244 7.36 -0.92 0.91
CA ASP A 244 6.51 -1.23 2.05
C ASP A 244 5.14 -1.76 1.58
N SER A 245 4.54 -1.15 0.55
CA SER A 245 3.23 -1.54 -0.01
C SER A 245 3.27 -2.86 -0.77
N HIS A 246 4.43 -3.24 -1.34
CA HIS A 246 4.66 -4.52 -2.03
C HIS A 246 4.84 -5.68 -1.05
N VAL A 247 5.55 -5.45 0.06
CA VAL A 247 5.65 -6.45 1.13
C VAL A 247 4.40 -6.47 1.99
N GLY A 248 3.63 -5.37 2.08
CA GLY A 248 2.41 -5.27 2.88
C GLY A 248 2.63 -4.96 4.36
N TYR A 249 3.86 -4.62 4.77
CA TYR A 249 4.21 -4.35 6.17
C TYR A 249 5.33 -3.31 6.30
N LYS A 250 5.28 -2.51 7.36
CA LYS A 250 6.41 -1.68 7.80
C LYS A 250 6.70 -1.90 9.28
N ARG A 251 7.66 -2.77 9.57
CA ARG A 251 7.98 -3.24 10.92
C ARG A 251 9.48 -3.33 11.14
N LYS A 252 9.95 -3.08 12.36
CA LYS A 252 11.35 -3.20 12.76
C LYS A 252 11.54 -4.45 13.61
N LEU A 253 12.33 -5.40 13.11
CA LEU A 253 12.63 -6.64 13.83
C LEU A 253 13.53 -6.37 15.05
N ASN A 254 13.15 -6.96 16.18
CA ASN A 254 14.02 -7.19 17.31
C ASN A 254 14.50 -8.65 17.28
N ARG A 255 15.73 -8.84 16.78
CA ARG A 255 16.32 -10.18 16.63
C ARG A 255 16.61 -10.88 17.96
N LYS A 256 16.68 -10.14 19.07
CA LYS A 256 17.00 -10.75 20.38
C LYS A 256 15.90 -11.67 20.85
N ASP A 257 14.65 -11.41 20.51
CA ASP A 257 13.48 -12.15 21.01
C ASP A 257 12.48 -12.50 19.89
N ASN A 258 12.86 -12.28 18.63
CA ASN A 258 11.99 -12.43 17.46
C ASN A 258 10.64 -11.70 17.64
N THR A 259 10.70 -10.47 18.14
CA THR A 259 9.56 -9.55 18.17
C THR A 259 9.74 -8.45 17.15
N TYR A 260 8.74 -7.59 16.98
CA TYR A 260 8.83 -6.43 16.11
C TYR A 260 8.09 -5.23 16.68
N ASP A 261 8.54 -4.04 16.28
CA ASP A 261 7.82 -2.79 16.47
C ASP A 261 7.16 -2.36 15.15
N THR A 262 5.87 -2.06 15.17
CA THR A 262 5.18 -1.46 14.03
C THR A 262 5.67 -0.03 13.82
N VAL A 263 6.09 0.27 12.60
CA VAL A 263 6.58 1.60 12.22
C VAL A 263 5.51 2.29 11.35
N PRO A 264 5.11 3.53 11.67
CA PRO A 264 4.19 4.27 10.82
C PRO A 264 4.75 4.44 9.42
N LEU A 265 3.94 4.08 8.43
CA LEU A 265 4.20 4.33 7.02
C LEU A 265 4.17 5.83 6.72
N ILE A 266 3.15 6.52 7.24
CA ILE A 266 2.99 7.97 7.15
C ILE A 266 2.64 8.51 8.55
N LYS A 267 3.16 9.69 8.89
CA LYS A 267 2.80 10.43 10.11
C LYS A 267 2.13 11.75 9.72
N ILE A 268 0.87 11.89 10.10
CA ILE A 268 0.08 13.11 9.86
C ILE A 268 0.00 13.89 11.17
N LYS A 269 0.26 15.19 11.14
CA LYS A 269 0.00 16.08 12.27
C LYS A 269 -1.43 16.58 12.16
N SER A 270 -2.22 16.35 13.22
CA SER A 270 -3.60 16.79 13.21
C SER A 270 -3.69 18.31 13.06
N VAL A 271 -4.61 18.79 12.22
CA VAL A 271 -4.85 20.22 12.03
C VAL A 271 -5.66 20.83 13.16
N LYS A 272 -6.43 20.00 13.89
CA LYS A 272 -7.37 20.44 14.94
C LYS A 272 -7.01 19.93 16.33
N ASP A 273 -6.62 18.66 16.43
CA ASP A 273 -6.43 18.02 17.72
C ASP A 273 -5.02 18.25 18.29
N THR A 274 -4.97 18.41 19.61
CA THR A 274 -3.72 18.59 20.36
C THR A 274 -3.66 17.64 21.55
N GLU A 275 -2.45 17.37 22.00
CA GLU A 275 -2.11 16.57 23.18
C GLU A 275 -1.05 17.29 24.02
N ILE A 276 -0.97 16.98 25.30
CA ILE A 276 0.11 17.50 26.17
C ILE A 276 1.25 16.47 26.17
N LYS A 277 2.42 16.88 25.68
CA LYS A 277 3.68 16.12 25.77
C LYS A 277 4.72 16.94 26.50
N ASN A 278 5.29 16.38 27.56
CA ASN A 278 6.29 17.05 28.40
C ASN A 278 5.86 18.46 28.86
N GLY A 279 4.60 18.61 29.27
CA GLY A 279 4.03 19.89 29.71
C GLY A 279 3.72 20.89 28.59
N LYS A 280 3.96 20.56 27.31
CA LYS A 280 3.67 21.44 26.17
C LYS A 280 2.52 20.91 25.33
N LYS A 281 1.63 21.81 24.90
CA LYS A 281 0.55 21.52 23.96
C LYS A 281 1.15 21.35 22.56
N VAL A 282 1.03 20.15 21.99
CA VAL A 282 1.52 19.80 20.65
C VAL A 282 0.40 19.21 19.81
N LYS A 283 0.48 19.33 18.48
CA LYS A 283 -0.48 18.69 17.57
C LYS A 283 -0.43 17.17 17.74
N LYS A 284 -1.60 16.53 17.84
CA LYS A 284 -1.68 15.06 17.85
C LYS A 284 -1.04 14.51 16.58
N THR A 285 -0.41 13.35 16.72
CA THR A 285 0.17 12.64 15.57
C THR A 285 -0.68 11.44 15.25
N ILE A 286 -1.20 11.39 14.03
CA ILE A 286 -1.95 10.27 13.49
C ILE A 286 -0.97 9.43 12.67
N ASN A 287 -0.82 8.17 13.08
CA ASN A 287 0.06 7.22 12.42
C ASN A 287 -0.76 6.38 11.45
N ILE A 288 -0.38 6.37 10.19
CA ILE A 288 -0.89 5.42 9.21
C ILE A 288 0.09 4.24 9.21
N THR A 289 -0.39 3.06 9.59
CA THR A 289 0.37 1.81 9.61
C THR A 289 -0.06 0.90 8.47
N LEU A 290 0.76 -0.10 8.19
CA LEU A 290 0.55 -1.07 7.12
C LEU A 290 0.57 -2.48 7.69
N ASP A 291 -0.48 -3.24 7.43
CA ASP A 291 -0.72 -4.56 8.02
C ASP A 291 -1.65 -5.41 7.13
N MET A 292 -1.08 -6.05 6.11
CA MET A 292 -1.85 -6.70 5.03
C MET A 292 -2.79 -7.81 5.52
N ASP A 293 -2.34 -8.66 6.44
CA ASP A 293 -3.14 -9.76 6.99
C ASP A 293 -4.33 -9.25 7.82
N GLY A 294 -4.14 -8.18 8.58
CA GLY A 294 -5.20 -7.47 9.30
C GLY A 294 -6.32 -6.93 8.41
N ARG A 295 -6.06 -6.76 7.10
CA ARG A 295 -7.06 -6.32 6.11
C ARG A 295 -7.83 -7.48 5.46
N ILE A 296 -7.44 -8.73 5.67
CA ILE A 296 -8.12 -9.91 5.10
C ILE A 296 -9.35 -10.22 5.96
N PRO A 297 -10.59 -10.15 5.43
CA PRO A 297 -11.75 -10.53 6.22
C PRO A 297 -11.77 -12.05 6.44
N ILE A 298 -11.94 -12.47 7.69
CA ILE A 298 -11.93 -13.88 8.10
C ILE A 298 -13.31 -14.38 8.51
N ASN A 299 -13.54 -15.66 8.26
CA ASN A 299 -14.61 -16.41 8.87
C ASN A 299 -14.20 -16.76 10.30
N VAL A 300 -14.91 -16.22 11.28
CA VAL A 300 -14.58 -16.39 12.72
C VAL A 300 -14.61 -17.84 13.20
N TRP A 301 -15.24 -18.75 12.45
CA TRP A 301 -15.37 -20.17 12.82
C TRP A 301 -14.27 -21.05 12.24
N THR A 302 -13.86 -20.76 11.01
CA THR A 302 -12.82 -21.55 10.33
C THR A 302 -11.44 -20.92 10.48
N GLY A 303 -11.38 -19.61 10.73
CA GLY A 303 -10.17 -18.80 10.72
C GLY A 303 -9.65 -18.49 9.30
N ASP A 304 -10.25 -19.08 8.27
CA ASP A 304 -9.90 -18.82 6.86
C ASP A 304 -10.54 -17.54 6.35
N SER A 305 -10.04 -17.02 5.23
CA SER A 305 -10.67 -15.87 4.59
C SER A 305 -12.11 -16.20 4.17
N ILE A 306 -13.02 -15.24 4.32
CA ILE A 306 -14.39 -15.36 3.77
C ILE A 306 -14.38 -15.59 2.26
N ALA A 307 -13.30 -15.17 1.58
CA ALA A 307 -13.09 -15.43 0.18
C ALA A 307 -12.92 -16.93 -0.11
N ARG A 308 -12.40 -17.73 0.83
CA ARG A 308 -12.24 -19.17 0.67
C ARG A 308 -13.47 -19.94 1.15
N SER A 309 -14.07 -19.55 2.28
CA SER A 309 -15.11 -20.33 2.95
C SER A 309 -16.45 -20.42 2.20
N GLY A 310 -16.69 -19.61 1.16
CA GLY A 310 -17.90 -19.69 0.35
C GLY A 310 -19.19 -19.41 1.13
N ARG A 311 -20.32 -20.01 0.72
CA ARG A 311 -21.63 -19.86 1.39
C ARG A 311 -21.54 -20.46 2.80
N GLY A 312 -22.00 -19.72 3.80
CA GLY A 312 -21.87 -20.08 5.22
C GLY A 312 -22.42 -21.47 5.54
N THR A 313 -21.74 -22.17 6.44
CA THR A 313 -22.21 -23.43 7.03
C THR A 313 -23.13 -23.14 8.21
N LEU A 314 -23.95 -24.12 8.57
CA LEU A 314 -24.80 -24.02 9.75
C LEU A 314 -23.93 -24.00 11.01
N ILE A 315 -24.00 -22.91 11.78
CA ILE A 315 -23.19 -22.71 12.98
C ILE A 315 -24.03 -23.07 14.20
N LYS A 316 -23.51 -23.97 15.03
CA LYS A 316 -24.11 -24.25 16.33
C LYS A 316 -23.91 -23.05 17.25
N LEU A 317 -24.99 -22.46 17.75
CA LEU A 317 -24.91 -21.45 18.80
C LEU A 317 -24.55 -22.13 20.13
N ASN A 318 -23.33 -21.91 20.60
CA ASN A 318 -22.81 -22.39 21.88
C ASN A 318 -21.90 -21.32 22.50
N LEU A 319 -21.49 -21.51 23.76
CA LEU A 319 -20.68 -20.52 24.48
C LEU A 319 -19.33 -20.23 23.82
N GLU A 320 -18.69 -21.23 23.20
CA GLU A 320 -17.41 -21.06 22.51
C GLU A 320 -17.55 -20.21 21.25
N ASN A 321 -18.56 -20.50 20.43
CA ASN A 321 -18.82 -19.77 19.20
C ASN A 321 -19.27 -18.34 19.51
N LEU A 322 -20.18 -18.15 20.46
CA LEU A 322 -20.59 -16.80 20.86
C LEU A 322 -19.42 -15.97 21.43
N ASP A 323 -18.51 -16.59 22.18
CA ASP A 323 -17.29 -15.92 22.65
C ASP A 323 -16.37 -15.52 21.50
N ALA A 324 -16.13 -16.40 20.52
CA ALA A 324 -15.29 -16.08 19.37
C ALA A 324 -15.89 -14.96 18.51
N LEU A 325 -17.20 -14.98 18.25
CA LEU A 325 -17.89 -13.93 17.52
C LEU A 325 -17.89 -12.60 18.27
N SER A 326 -18.18 -12.63 19.58
CA SER A 326 -18.12 -11.44 20.43
C SER A 326 -16.73 -10.80 20.37
N LYS A 327 -15.67 -11.59 20.57
CA LYS A 327 -14.28 -11.12 20.51
C LYS A 327 -13.90 -10.50 19.16
N LEU A 328 -14.31 -11.10 18.05
CA LEU A 328 -14.05 -10.54 16.72
C LEU A 328 -14.72 -9.17 16.57
N ILE A 329 -15.99 -9.06 16.93
CA ILE A 329 -16.80 -7.85 16.72
C ILE A 329 -16.38 -6.71 17.65
N THR A 330 -16.24 -7.00 18.96
CA THR A 330 -15.90 -5.98 19.96
C THR A 330 -14.42 -5.65 19.99
N GLY A 331 -13.57 -6.56 19.52
CA GLY A 331 -12.12 -6.36 19.42
C GLY A 331 -11.73 -5.81 18.06
N GLU A 332 -11.54 -6.72 17.10
CA GLU A 332 -10.94 -6.41 15.81
C GLU A 332 -11.82 -5.47 14.97
N THR A 333 -13.08 -5.81 14.74
CA THR A 333 -13.97 -5.02 13.87
C THR A 333 -14.22 -3.62 14.45
N SER A 334 -14.50 -3.54 15.75
CA SER A 334 -14.63 -2.26 16.47
C SER A 334 -13.36 -1.42 16.39
N GLY A 335 -12.18 -2.04 16.53
CA GLY A 335 -10.88 -1.38 16.38
C GLY A 335 -10.68 -0.79 14.99
N MET A 336 -10.91 -1.57 13.93
CA MET A 336 -10.80 -1.10 12.55
C MET A 336 -11.78 0.04 12.25
N LEU A 337 -13.04 -0.06 12.72
CA LEU A 337 -14.03 1.00 12.55
C LEU A 337 -13.63 2.27 13.31
N ALA A 338 -13.03 2.15 14.50
CA ALA A 338 -12.51 3.29 15.25
C ALA A 338 -11.38 4.00 14.49
N GLU A 339 -10.47 3.25 13.87
CA GLU A 339 -9.42 3.82 13.00
C GLU A 339 -10.02 4.54 11.79
N CYS A 340 -11.00 3.94 11.11
CA CYS A 340 -11.71 4.59 10.00
C CYS A 340 -12.34 5.92 10.43
N VAL A 341 -13.01 5.94 11.60
CA VAL A 341 -13.59 7.15 12.18
C VAL A 341 -12.50 8.21 12.45
N ILE A 342 -11.36 7.83 13.03
CA ILE A 342 -10.24 8.75 13.28
C ILE A 342 -9.72 9.35 11.96
N PHE A 343 -9.47 8.51 10.95
CA PHE A 343 -8.93 8.97 9.68
C PHE A 343 -9.92 9.84 8.90
N LEU A 344 -11.21 9.47 8.85
CA LEU A 344 -12.23 10.26 8.17
C LEU A 344 -12.48 11.59 8.86
N ASN A 345 -12.43 11.63 10.19
CA ASN A 345 -12.49 12.87 10.97
C ASN A 345 -11.32 13.80 10.63
N GLU A 346 -10.09 13.27 10.61
CA GLU A 346 -8.93 14.10 10.30
C GLU A 346 -8.95 14.55 8.84
N SER A 347 -9.29 13.68 7.89
CA SER A 347 -9.45 14.06 6.48
C SER A 347 -10.46 15.18 6.31
N PHE A 348 -11.61 15.10 7.00
CA PHE A 348 -12.59 16.18 7.00
C PHE A 348 -12.01 17.48 7.57
N ASN A 349 -11.30 17.40 8.70
CA ASN A 349 -10.67 18.57 9.31
C ASN A 349 -9.62 19.21 8.38
N ILE A 350 -8.83 18.39 7.68
CA ILE A 350 -7.84 18.84 6.69
C ILE A 350 -8.55 19.54 5.54
N SER A 351 -9.58 18.92 4.94
CA SER A 351 -10.33 19.54 3.85
C SER A 351 -11.01 20.84 4.28
N GLU A 352 -11.55 20.91 5.50
CA GLU A 352 -12.11 22.15 6.06
C GLU A 352 -11.04 23.23 6.22
N ASN A 353 -9.85 22.88 6.71
CA ASN A 353 -8.74 23.80 6.86
C ASN A 353 -8.23 24.31 5.51
N GLU A 354 -8.08 23.42 4.52
CA GLU A 354 -7.66 23.79 3.15
C GLU A 354 -8.70 24.67 2.45
N ASN A 355 -9.98 24.37 2.61
CA ASN A 355 -11.07 25.19 2.07
C ASN A 355 -11.05 26.62 2.64
N LYS A 356 -10.74 26.78 3.94
CA LYS A 356 -10.60 28.11 4.56
C LYS A 356 -9.41 28.90 3.99
N ASN A 357 -8.34 28.23 3.58
CA ASN A 357 -7.14 28.86 3.03
C ASN A 357 -7.18 29.05 1.50
N PHE A 358 -8.32 28.76 0.86
CA PHE A 358 -8.45 28.81 -0.59
C PHE A 358 -8.18 30.20 -1.18
N ALA A 359 -8.70 31.26 -0.55
CA ALA A 359 -8.49 32.64 -1.00
C ALA A 359 -6.99 32.99 -1.04
N ASP A 360 -6.24 32.58 -0.03
CA ASP A 360 -4.80 32.82 0.05
C ASP A 360 -4.03 32.03 -1.03
N ARG A 361 -4.41 30.77 -1.29
CA ARG A 361 -3.81 29.96 -2.38
C ARG A 361 -4.09 30.54 -3.76
N LYS A 362 -5.33 31.01 -4.01
CA LYS A 362 -5.70 31.69 -5.26
C LYS A 362 -4.83 32.93 -5.47
N LYS A 363 -4.65 33.73 -4.41
CA LYS A 363 -3.80 34.92 -4.44
C LYS A 363 -2.34 34.56 -4.75
N GLN A 364 -1.75 33.61 -4.02
CA GLN A 364 -0.35 33.19 -4.23
C GLN A 364 -0.10 32.61 -5.63
N LEU A 365 -1.03 31.81 -6.15
CA LEU A 365 -0.90 31.23 -7.50
C LEU A 365 -1.01 32.31 -8.58
N SER A 366 -1.92 33.27 -8.41
CA SER A 366 -2.06 34.42 -9.30
C SER A 366 -0.79 35.28 -9.31
N GLU A 367 -0.27 35.62 -8.12
CA GLU A 367 0.99 36.35 -7.97
C GLU A 367 2.16 35.58 -8.60
N GLY A 368 2.30 34.29 -8.34
CA GLY A 368 3.38 33.46 -8.91
C GLY A 368 3.30 33.27 -10.43
N PHE A 369 2.10 33.32 -11.02
CA PHE A 369 1.93 33.28 -12.48
C PHE A 369 2.31 34.63 -13.11
N LYS A 370 1.91 35.75 -12.48
CA LYS A 370 2.32 37.11 -12.87
C LYS A 370 3.84 37.26 -12.84
N ASP A 371 4.49 36.73 -11.80
CA ASP A 371 5.95 36.73 -11.66
C ASP A 371 6.64 35.93 -12.77
N LYS A 372 6.14 34.74 -13.12
CA LYS A 372 6.75 33.86 -14.13
C LYS A 372 6.60 34.34 -15.58
N ILE A 373 5.58 35.14 -15.88
CA ILE A 373 5.39 35.76 -17.21
C ILE A 373 6.32 36.98 -17.39
N ASN A 374 7.12 37.35 -16.39
CA ASN A 374 8.03 38.50 -16.44
C ASN A 374 7.30 39.81 -16.78
N LEU A 375 6.07 40.02 -16.28
CA LEU A 375 5.36 41.30 -16.45
C LEU A 375 6.21 42.49 -16.01
N PHE A 376 7.05 42.30 -14.99
CA PHE A 376 8.06 43.26 -14.55
C PHE A 376 9.04 43.70 -15.65
N GLN A 377 9.47 42.80 -16.54
CA GLN A 377 10.34 43.15 -17.68
C GLN A 377 9.60 43.99 -18.72
N LEU A 378 8.29 43.78 -18.91
CA LEU A 378 7.47 44.61 -19.79
C LEU A 378 7.26 46.02 -19.19
N GLU A 379 7.07 46.15 -17.88
CA GLU A 379 7.05 47.47 -17.22
C GLU A 379 8.41 48.19 -17.30
N GLU A 380 9.52 47.45 -17.15
CA GLU A 380 10.86 48.02 -17.27
C GLU A 380 11.15 48.48 -18.71
N MET A 381 10.70 47.71 -19.71
CA MET A 381 10.72 48.12 -21.11
C MET A 381 9.88 49.36 -21.35
N GLU A 382 8.66 49.45 -20.79
CA GLU A 382 7.78 50.63 -20.89
C GLU A 382 8.47 51.87 -20.31
N ARG A 383 9.00 51.78 -19.08
CA ARG A 383 9.72 52.88 -18.41
C ARG A 383 10.95 53.32 -19.21
N THR A 384 11.71 52.37 -19.73
CA THR A 384 12.88 52.65 -20.56
C THR A 384 12.49 53.35 -21.87
N LEU A 385 11.38 52.94 -22.49
CA LEU A 385 10.86 53.58 -23.70
C LEU A 385 10.41 55.01 -23.44
N ILE A 386 9.64 55.25 -22.36
CA ILE A 386 9.18 56.58 -21.94
C ILE A 386 10.37 57.51 -21.74
N SER A 387 11.40 57.06 -21.03
CA SER A 387 12.62 57.84 -20.79
C SER A 387 13.33 58.23 -22.10
N LYS A 388 13.43 57.31 -23.07
CA LYS A 388 14.07 57.60 -24.37
C LYS A 388 13.24 58.55 -25.23
N ILE A 389 11.91 58.49 -25.13
CA ILE A 389 11.03 59.41 -25.87
C ILE A 389 11.14 60.82 -25.32
N ASN A 390 11.10 61.00 -24.00
CA ASN A 390 11.28 62.32 -23.40
C ASN A 390 12.62 62.94 -23.84
N SER A 391 13.69 62.12 -23.92
CA SER A 391 14.97 62.61 -24.43
C SER A 391 14.96 62.97 -25.92
N LEU A 392 14.16 62.27 -26.74
CA LEU A 392 14.00 62.58 -28.17
C LEU A 392 13.13 63.82 -28.39
N GLU A 393 12.09 64.02 -27.58
CA GLU A 393 11.28 65.24 -27.58
C GLU A 393 12.12 66.45 -27.19
N GLU A 394 12.94 66.33 -26.14
CA GLU A 394 13.89 67.37 -25.71
C GLU A 394 14.89 67.72 -26.81
N VAL A 395 15.54 66.73 -27.44
CA VAL A 395 16.46 66.95 -28.57
C VAL A 395 15.73 67.56 -29.78
N ALA A 396 14.49 67.15 -30.06
CA ALA A 396 13.72 67.69 -31.16
C ALA A 396 13.26 69.13 -30.88
N ASP A 397 12.91 69.46 -29.64
CA ASP A 397 12.63 70.84 -29.17
C ASP A 397 13.88 71.72 -29.30
N GLU A 398 15.03 71.27 -28.80
CA GLU A 398 16.32 71.98 -28.93
C GLU A 398 16.70 72.20 -30.41
N THR A 399 16.47 71.19 -31.25
CA THR A 399 16.75 71.26 -32.69
C THR A 399 15.78 72.22 -33.39
N ILE A 400 14.49 72.22 -33.04
CA ILE A 400 13.51 73.18 -33.55
C ILE A 400 13.85 74.59 -33.10
N GLU A 401 14.27 74.79 -31.85
CA GLU A 401 14.66 76.10 -31.33
C GLU A 401 15.92 76.63 -32.05
N SER A 402 16.92 75.76 -32.21
CA SER A 402 18.17 76.06 -32.93
C SER A 402 17.94 76.35 -34.42
N ILE A 403 17.04 75.61 -35.08
CA ILE A 403 16.68 75.82 -36.50
C ILE A 403 15.76 77.04 -36.65
N SER A 404 14.92 77.35 -35.66
CA SER A 404 14.03 78.52 -35.67
C SER A 404 14.81 79.82 -35.82
N ALA A 405 16.02 79.89 -35.26
CA ALA A 405 16.95 81.03 -35.42
C ALA A 405 17.44 81.24 -36.87
N VAL A 406 17.34 80.21 -37.73
CA VAL A 406 17.84 80.20 -39.13
C VAL A 406 16.74 79.85 -40.13
N LYS A 407 15.48 79.80 -39.68
CA LYS A 407 14.29 79.25 -40.39
C LYS A 407 14.00 79.90 -41.74
N HIS A 408 14.47 81.13 -41.96
CA HIS A 408 14.31 81.86 -43.22
C HIS A 408 15.24 81.35 -44.34
N LEU A 409 16.21 80.48 -44.04
CA LEU A 409 17.26 80.03 -44.96
C LEU A 409 17.16 78.55 -45.34
N LEU A 410 16.17 77.80 -44.83
CA LEU A 410 16.02 76.35 -45.03
C LEU A 410 14.61 76.00 -45.54
N PRO A 411 14.45 74.98 -46.42
CA PRO A 411 13.14 74.48 -46.81
C PRO A 411 12.44 73.79 -45.62
N ASP A 412 11.10 73.86 -45.59
CA ASP A 412 10.24 73.32 -44.51
C ASP A 412 10.63 71.88 -44.16
N PHE A 413 11.35 71.74 -43.04
CA PHE A 413 11.73 70.45 -42.50
C PHE A 413 10.61 69.96 -41.59
N ALA A 414 9.97 68.84 -41.94
CA ALA A 414 8.76 68.34 -41.29
C ALA A 414 9.03 67.64 -39.93
N LEU A 415 9.71 68.34 -39.02
CA LEU A 415 10.01 67.88 -37.65
C LEU A 415 8.73 67.67 -36.82
N ASP A 416 7.70 68.51 -37.02
CA ASP A 416 6.41 68.37 -36.34
C ASP A 416 5.70 67.06 -36.74
N ALA A 417 5.75 66.69 -38.03
CA ALA A 417 5.19 65.42 -38.51
C ALA A 417 5.97 64.20 -37.98
N LEU A 418 7.27 64.34 -37.70
CA LEU A 418 8.07 63.31 -37.05
C LEU A 418 7.65 63.13 -35.58
N LYS A 419 7.47 64.24 -34.85
CA LYS A 419 6.98 64.23 -33.45
C LYS A 419 5.60 63.61 -33.33
N GLU A 420 4.68 63.98 -34.21
CA GLU A 420 3.32 63.39 -34.23
C GLU A 420 3.37 61.88 -34.47
N ARG A 421 4.16 61.42 -35.44
CA ARG A 421 4.32 59.98 -35.71
C ARG A 421 4.95 59.20 -34.56
N ILE A 422 5.93 59.78 -33.86
CA ILE A 422 6.54 59.17 -32.66
C ILE A 422 5.49 59.07 -31.54
N ASN A 423 4.70 60.11 -31.33
CA ASN A 423 3.65 60.14 -30.31
C ASN A 423 2.49 59.18 -30.60
N GLU A 424 2.08 59.02 -31.86
CA GLU A 424 1.10 58.00 -32.26
C GLU A 424 1.61 56.57 -32.04
N LEU A 425 2.86 56.29 -32.42
CA LEU A 425 3.49 54.99 -32.24
C LEU A 425 3.61 54.62 -30.76
N PHE A 426 3.90 55.60 -29.90
CA PHE A 426 3.94 55.42 -28.45
C PHE A 426 2.56 55.17 -27.82
N LYS A 427 1.53 55.96 -28.19
CA LYS A 427 0.15 55.69 -27.76
C LYS A 427 -0.29 54.28 -28.16
N GLY A 428 0.15 53.81 -29.34
CA GLY A 428 -0.05 52.44 -29.80
C GLY A 428 0.62 51.39 -28.90
N ILE A 429 1.89 51.61 -28.51
CA ILE A 429 2.63 50.71 -27.61
C ILE A 429 2.02 50.69 -26.21
N LYS A 430 1.70 51.86 -25.63
CA LYS A 430 1.07 51.94 -24.31
C LYS A 430 -0.29 51.22 -24.31
N SER A 431 -1.13 51.50 -25.31
CA SER A 431 -2.40 50.80 -25.47
C SER A 431 -2.23 49.29 -25.69
N PHE A 432 -1.16 48.86 -26.38
CA PHE A 432 -0.85 47.45 -26.54
C PHE A 432 -0.43 46.80 -25.21
N ILE A 433 0.41 47.44 -24.40
CA ILE A 433 0.82 46.96 -23.08
C ILE A 433 -0.39 46.90 -22.14
N GLU A 434 -1.20 47.95 -22.06
CA GLU A 434 -2.45 47.97 -21.29
C GLU A 434 -3.41 46.85 -21.73
N LYS A 435 -3.56 46.63 -23.05
CA LYS A 435 -4.36 45.51 -23.57
C LYS A 435 -3.76 44.15 -23.26
N VAL A 436 -2.43 44.02 -23.21
CA VAL A 436 -1.76 42.79 -22.78
C VAL A 436 -1.99 42.55 -21.29
N TYR A 437 -1.95 43.58 -20.45
CA TYR A 437 -2.32 43.50 -19.03
C TYR A 437 -3.78 43.09 -18.84
N ASP A 438 -4.71 43.81 -19.47
CA ASP A 438 -6.14 43.52 -19.40
C ASP A 438 -6.45 42.14 -19.98
N SER A 439 -5.80 41.76 -21.08
CA SER A 439 -5.98 40.44 -21.69
C SER A 439 -5.36 39.33 -20.83
N ILE A 440 -4.22 39.53 -20.20
CA ILE A 440 -3.61 38.54 -19.30
C ILE A 440 -4.42 38.43 -18.01
N ASP A 441 -4.89 39.53 -17.42
CA ASP A 441 -5.75 39.47 -16.23
C ASP A 441 -7.11 38.84 -16.58
N ASN A 442 -7.70 39.16 -17.73
CA ASN A 442 -8.92 38.50 -18.21
C ASN A 442 -8.69 37.02 -18.56
N GLU A 443 -7.59 36.65 -19.23
CA GLU A 443 -7.23 35.26 -19.53
C GLU A 443 -6.85 34.47 -18.27
N ILE A 444 -6.20 35.09 -17.28
CA ILE A 444 -5.99 34.50 -15.95
C ILE A 444 -7.34 34.25 -15.29
N LEU A 445 -8.25 35.24 -15.32
CA LEU A 445 -9.61 35.07 -14.82
C LEU A 445 -10.38 33.97 -15.59
N GLU A 446 -10.16 33.80 -16.89
CA GLU A 446 -10.76 32.76 -17.74
C GLU A 446 -10.12 31.37 -17.55
N ILE A 447 -8.79 31.26 -17.40
CA ILE A 447 -8.07 30.02 -17.01
C ILE A 447 -8.56 29.56 -15.62
N PHE A 448 -8.93 30.51 -14.77
CA PHE A 448 -9.57 30.27 -13.48
C PHE A 448 -11.10 30.35 -13.54
N LYS A 449 -11.74 30.27 -14.72
CA LYS A 449 -13.16 29.98 -14.87
C LYS A 449 -13.33 28.52 -15.23
N ASN A 450 -14.24 27.84 -14.53
CA ASN A 450 -14.72 26.52 -14.93
C ASN A 450 -16.23 26.62 -15.21
N ILE A 451 -16.72 25.69 -16.03
CA ILE A 451 -18.00 25.61 -16.77
C ILE A 451 -19.27 25.83 -15.93
N ASP A 452 -19.17 25.97 -14.60
CA ASP A 452 -20.34 26.14 -13.76
C ASP A 452 -20.22 27.21 -12.65
N HIS A 453 -19.15 27.36 -11.85
CA HIS A 453 -19.23 28.12 -10.58
C HIS A 453 -17.94 28.86 -10.10
N ASP A 454 -17.43 29.85 -10.85
CA ASP A 454 -16.56 30.96 -10.35
C ASP A 454 -15.47 30.65 -9.27
N PHE A 455 -14.74 29.53 -9.38
CA PHE A 455 -13.73 29.11 -8.41
C PHE A 455 -14.23 29.11 -6.95
N ARG A 456 -15.39 28.50 -6.66
CA ARG A 456 -15.47 27.75 -5.38
C ARG A 456 -14.45 26.63 -5.48
N ASP A 457 -13.75 26.30 -4.41
CA ASP A 457 -12.84 25.16 -4.34
C ASP A 457 -13.65 23.87 -4.56
N GLY A 458 -14.05 23.59 -5.81
CA GLY A 458 -14.94 22.48 -6.14
C GLY A 458 -14.32 21.15 -5.74
N VAL A 459 -13.00 21.09 -5.55
CA VAL A 459 -12.33 19.90 -5.02
C VAL A 459 -12.49 19.84 -3.50
N SER A 460 -12.06 20.85 -2.73
CA SER A 460 -12.13 20.77 -1.26
C SER A 460 -13.57 20.86 -0.74
N GLU A 461 -14.44 21.68 -1.33
CA GLU A 461 -15.85 21.81 -0.96
C GLU A 461 -16.62 20.50 -1.25
N GLU A 462 -16.47 19.92 -2.44
CA GLU A 462 -17.12 18.62 -2.75
C GLU A 462 -16.50 17.48 -1.95
N MET A 463 -15.18 17.48 -1.74
CA MET A 463 -14.52 16.53 -0.85
C MET A 463 -15.06 16.64 0.58
N MET A 464 -15.25 17.85 1.12
CA MET A 464 -15.86 18.05 2.43
C MET A 464 -17.29 17.52 2.48
N LYS A 465 -18.12 17.79 1.46
CA LYS A 465 -19.50 17.27 1.38
C LYS A 465 -19.50 15.74 1.38
N HIS A 466 -18.66 15.12 0.56
CA HIS A 466 -18.53 13.67 0.50
C HIS A 466 -18.02 13.09 1.83
N LEU A 467 -16.93 13.63 2.37
CA LEU A 467 -16.36 13.21 3.65
C LEU A 467 -17.36 13.35 4.80
N LYS A 468 -18.21 14.38 4.79
CA LYS A 468 -19.28 14.55 5.80
C LYS A 468 -20.27 13.39 5.75
N VAL A 469 -20.73 13.00 4.57
CA VAL A 469 -21.65 11.87 4.38
C VAL A 469 -20.98 10.55 4.80
N VAL A 470 -19.77 10.27 4.28
CA VAL A 470 -19.03 9.05 4.59
C VAL A 470 -18.72 8.94 6.08
N LYS A 471 -18.31 10.04 6.71
CA LYS A 471 -18.06 10.12 8.15
C LYS A 471 -19.31 9.75 8.96
N GLN A 472 -20.45 10.36 8.63
CA GLN A 472 -21.71 10.07 9.34
C GLN A 472 -22.10 8.59 9.21
N ASN A 473 -21.94 8.02 8.02
CA ASN A 473 -22.25 6.61 7.79
C ASN A 473 -21.30 5.68 8.57
N ILE A 474 -20.00 5.96 8.62
CA ILE A 474 -19.06 5.11 9.36
C ILE A 474 -19.29 5.20 10.88
N ASP A 475 -19.66 6.37 11.40
CA ASP A 475 -19.99 6.55 12.82
C ASP A 475 -21.23 5.71 13.18
N GLN A 476 -22.24 5.68 12.30
CA GLN A 476 -23.43 4.85 12.46
C GLN A 476 -23.10 3.34 12.41
N ILE A 477 -22.31 2.91 11.42
CA ILE A 477 -21.89 1.50 11.29
C ILE A 477 -21.09 1.07 12.53
N LYS A 478 -20.20 1.93 13.04
CA LYS A 478 -19.46 1.66 14.26
C LYS A 478 -20.39 1.47 15.46
N ASN A 479 -21.35 2.37 15.64
CA ASN A 479 -22.30 2.25 16.74
C ASN A 479 -23.15 0.97 16.63
N GLN A 480 -23.60 0.61 15.43
CA GLN A 480 -24.32 -0.65 15.18
C GLN A 480 -23.46 -1.88 15.50
N ASN A 481 -22.19 -1.88 15.08
CA ASN A 481 -21.23 -2.94 15.41
C ASN A 481 -21.04 -3.09 16.92
N ASP A 482 -20.86 -1.98 17.65
CA ASP A 482 -20.66 -1.99 19.10
C ASP A 482 -21.92 -2.43 19.87
N ILE A 483 -23.11 -2.07 19.37
CA ILE A 483 -24.39 -2.57 19.92
C ILE A 483 -24.50 -4.08 19.68
N TYR A 484 -24.26 -4.54 18.45
CA TYR A 484 -24.36 -5.95 18.10
C TYR A 484 -23.37 -6.81 18.90
N GLY A 485 -22.13 -6.35 19.07
CA GLY A 485 -21.12 -7.02 19.88
C GLY A 485 -21.54 -7.16 21.36
N ARG A 486 -22.17 -6.13 21.93
CA ARG A 486 -22.75 -6.19 23.29
C ARG A 486 -23.90 -7.19 23.38
N GLN A 487 -24.83 -7.18 22.42
CA GLN A 487 -25.94 -8.14 22.39
C GLN A 487 -25.46 -9.60 22.36
N ILE A 488 -24.41 -9.90 21.59
CA ILE A 488 -23.83 -11.25 21.56
C ILE A 488 -23.21 -11.61 22.92
N ALA A 489 -22.50 -10.68 23.56
CA ALA A 489 -21.94 -10.90 24.89
C ALA A 489 -23.02 -11.14 25.95
N ASP A 490 -24.14 -10.40 25.86
CA ASP A 490 -25.29 -10.55 26.76
C ASP A 490 -25.95 -11.92 26.58
N ILE A 491 -26.22 -12.34 25.33
CA ILE A 491 -26.76 -13.69 25.01
C ILE A 491 -25.84 -14.78 25.58
N ARG A 492 -24.53 -14.64 25.40
CA ARG A 492 -23.55 -15.59 25.96
C ARG A 492 -23.62 -15.64 27.49
N SER A 493 -23.73 -14.48 28.15
CA SER A 493 -23.82 -14.40 29.61
C SER A 493 -25.07 -15.11 30.13
N ILE A 494 -26.22 -14.87 29.48
CA ILE A 494 -27.50 -15.53 29.77
C ILE A 494 -27.38 -17.03 29.59
N MET A 495 -26.84 -17.50 28.46
CA MET A 495 -26.64 -18.93 28.20
C MET A 495 -25.75 -19.58 29.26
N LYS A 496 -24.65 -18.91 29.65
CA LYS A 496 -23.72 -19.42 30.67
C LYS A 496 -24.40 -19.55 32.03
N GLN A 497 -25.24 -18.58 32.39
CA GLN A 497 -25.99 -18.61 33.64
C GLN A 497 -27.05 -19.72 33.63
N GLN A 498 -27.75 -19.90 32.51
CA GLN A 498 -28.73 -20.99 32.35
C GLN A 498 -28.06 -22.37 32.43
N ASP A 499 -26.93 -22.56 31.74
CA ASP A 499 -26.13 -23.79 31.81
C ASP A 499 -25.71 -24.09 33.25
N ALA A 500 -25.23 -23.09 34.00
CA ALA A 500 -24.87 -23.25 35.41
C ALA A 500 -26.09 -23.60 36.29
N THR A 501 -27.22 -22.93 36.07
CA THR A 501 -28.46 -23.16 36.84
C THR A 501 -29.00 -24.59 36.67
N ILE A 502 -28.95 -25.10 35.43
CA ILE A 502 -29.34 -26.49 35.12
C ILE A 502 -28.37 -27.48 35.76
N LEU A 503 -27.05 -27.21 35.73
CA LEU A 503 -26.04 -28.04 36.37
C LEU A 503 -26.22 -28.11 37.90
N ASP A 504 -26.71 -27.03 38.51
CA ASP A 504 -27.03 -26.97 39.93
C ASP A 504 -28.38 -27.64 40.28
N GLY A 505 -29.03 -28.30 39.32
CA GLY A 505 -30.27 -29.07 39.53
C GLY A 505 -31.54 -28.21 39.56
N ASN A 506 -31.44 -26.93 39.21
CA ASN A 506 -32.60 -26.04 39.11
C ASN A 506 -33.09 -25.95 37.66
N PHE A 507 -34.24 -26.57 37.39
CA PHE A 507 -34.85 -26.59 36.05
C PHE A 507 -35.82 -25.42 35.79
N GLN A 508 -35.95 -24.47 36.72
CA GLN A 508 -36.74 -23.26 36.49
C GLN A 508 -35.93 -22.28 35.62
N ILE A 509 -36.09 -22.39 34.30
CA ILE A 509 -35.50 -21.47 33.34
C ILE A 509 -36.37 -20.21 33.28
N ASN A 510 -35.91 -19.12 33.91
CA ASN A 510 -36.53 -17.82 33.72
C ASN A 510 -36.12 -17.26 32.35
N CYS A 511 -37.04 -17.30 31.39
CA CYS A 511 -36.92 -16.56 30.14
C CYS A 511 -37.28 -15.09 30.40
N SER A 512 -36.31 -14.27 30.82
CA SER A 512 -36.50 -12.81 30.82
C SER A 512 -36.17 -12.28 29.42
N GLY A 513 -37.16 -12.31 28.54
CA GLY A 513 -37.14 -11.60 27.26
C GLY A 513 -38.28 -10.59 27.23
N GLU A 514 -38.03 -9.39 27.75
CA GLU A 514 -38.73 -8.15 27.35
C GLU A 514 -37.79 -7.32 26.50
#